data_AF-A0A0V0GW35-F1
#
_entry.id   AF-A0A0V0GW35-F1
#
_cell.length_a   1.000
_cell.length_b   1.000
_cell.length_c   1.000
_cell.angle_alpha   90.00
_cell.angle_beta   90.00
_cell.angle_gamma   90.00
#
_symmetry.space_group_name_H-M   'P 1'
#
loop_
_entity.id
_entity.type
_entity.pdbx_description
1 polymer ?
#
loop_
_entity_poly.entity_id
_entity_poly.type
_entity_poly.pdbx_seq_one_letter_code
_entity_poly.pdbx_strand_id
1 'polypeptide(L)'
;MGGIDLFSPSMKKLAEEMVDKCKGLPLAIVVLGGLLSHKRGVDQWQKVKTHLWQHMKNDSVEITHILSLSYNDLSFELKQCFLYFGIFREDEMIDT
;
A
#
# COMPACT_ATOMS: atom_id res chain seq x y z
N MET A 1 6.19 -20.75 16.29
CA MET A 1 5.07 -20.48 17.22
C MET A 1 4.44 -19.15 16.83
N GLY A 2 3.11 -19.11 16.70
CA GLY A 2 2.33 -17.99 16.15
C GLY A 2 1.92 -18.31 14.71
N GLY A 3 0.96 -19.21 14.46
CA GLY A 3 -0.41 -19.12 14.98
C GLY A 3 -1.17 -18.24 14.01
N ILE A 4 -1.95 -18.85 13.14
CA ILE A 4 -2.68 -18.23 12.03
C ILE A 4 -3.56 -17.12 12.62
N ASP A 5 -3.21 -15.85 12.39
CA ASP A 5 -4.17 -14.75 12.53
C ASP A 5 -5.16 -14.89 11.37
N LEU A 6 -6.12 -15.79 11.59
CA LEU A 6 -7.30 -15.98 10.74
C LEU A 6 -7.97 -14.63 10.62
N PHE A 7 -7.83 -14.03 9.44
CA PHE A 7 -8.55 -12.86 8.94
C PHE A 7 -9.91 -12.74 9.63
N SER A 8 -9.99 -11.89 10.66
CA SER A 8 -11.26 -11.71 11.37
C SER A 8 -12.29 -11.18 10.36
N PRO A 9 -13.59 -11.45 10.54
CA PRO A 9 -14.62 -10.88 9.67
C PRO A 9 -14.49 -9.36 9.52
N SER A 10 -14.00 -8.68 10.57
CA SER A 10 -13.68 -7.25 10.54
C SER A 10 -12.49 -6.90 9.64
N MET A 11 -11.39 -7.66 9.66
CA MET A 11 -10.28 -7.46 8.73
C MET A 11 -10.69 -7.72 7.27
N LYS A 12 -11.50 -8.76 7.02
CA LYS A 12 -12.01 -9.05 5.67
C LYS A 12 -12.83 -7.90 5.12
N LYS A 13 -13.81 -7.41 5.90
CA LYS A 13 -14.64 -6.28 5.50
C LYS A 13 -13.80 -5.03 5.24
N LEU A 14 -12.81 -4.77 6.10
CA LEU A 14 -11.91 -3.63 5.93
C LEU A 14 -11.06 -3.74 4.65
N ALA A 15 -10.57 -4.93 4.34
CA ALA A 15 -9.84 -5.20 3.10
C ALA A 15 -10.71 -4.94 1.86
N GLU A 16 -11.94 -5.48 1.86
CA GLU A 16 -12.91 -5.30 0.76
C GLU A 16 -13.25 -3.81 0.54
N GLU A 17 -13.49 -3.06 1.62
CA GLU A 17 -13.73 -1.61 1.56
C GLU A 17 -12.55 -0.84 0.94
N MET A 18 -11.31 -1.19 1.29
CA MET A 18 -10.12 -0.50 0.78
C MET A 18 -9.82 -0.88 -0.67
N VAL A 19 -10.01 -2.15 -1.05
CA VAL A 19 -9.81 -2.64 -2.43
C VAL A 19 -10.84 -2.04 -3.39
N ASP A 20 -12.09 -1.85 -2.98
CA ASP A 20 -13.10 -1.18 -3.82
C ASP A 20 -12.66 0.25 -4.21
N LYS A 21 -11.90 0.92 -3.35
CA LYS A 21 -11.36 2.26 -3.60
C LYS A 21 -10.17 2.29 -4.55
N CYS A 22 -9.56 1.14 -4.83
CA CYS A 22 -8.56 1.00 -5.90
C CYS A 22 -9.18 0.95 -7.30
N LYS A 23 -10.52 0.85 -7.43
CA LYS A 23 -11.27 0.88 -8.71
C LYS A 23 -10.75 -0.08 -9.78
N GLY A 24 -10.27 -1.25 -9.36
CA GLY A 24 -9.79 -2.31 -10.25
C GLY A 24 -8.40 -2.10 -10.84
N LEU A 25 -7.68 -1.03 -10.45
CA LEU A 25 -6.32 -0.77 -10.93
C LEU A 25 -5.32 -1.75 -10.28
N PRO A 26 -4.70 -2.69 -11.02
CA PRO A 26 -3.89 -3.75 -10.41
C PRO A 26 -2.73 -3.22 -9.59
N LEU A 27 -2.05 -2.18 -10.08
CA LEU A 27 -0.92 -1.56 -9.37
C LEU A 27 -1.36 -0.98 -8.01
N ALA A 28 -2.51 -0.31 -7.93
CA ALA A 28 -3.02 0.21 -6.67
C ALA A 28 -3.32 -0.90 -5.65
N ILE A 29 -3.85 -2.04 -6.10
CA ILE A 29 -4.15 -3.20 -5.25
C ILE A 29 -2.84 -3.81 -4.72
N VAL A 30 -1.82 -3.97 -5.56
CA VAL A 30 -0.51 -4.52 -5.14
C VAL A 30 0.17 -3.61 -4.13
N VAL A 31 0.19 -2.30 -4.39
CA VAL A 31 0.78 -1.31 -3.48
C VAL A 31 0.03 -1.29 -2.15
N LEU A 32 -1.31 -1.34 -2.17
CA LEU A 32 -2.11 -1.46 -0.95
C LEU A 32 -1.76 -2.72 -0.15
N GLY A 33 -1.67 -3.87 -0.84
CA GLY A 33 -1.30 -5.14 -0.23
C GLY A 33 0.08 -5.09 0.43
N GLY A 34 1.08 -4.53 -0.25
CA GLY A 34 2.43 -4.35 0.30
C GLY A 34 2.48 -3.37 1.49
N LEU A 35 1.69 -2.29 1.44
CA LEU A 35 1.57 -1.35 2.56
C LEU A 35 0.95 -2.02 3.81
N LEU A 36 0.02 -2.96 3.61
CA LEU A 36 -0.67 -3.65 4.69
C LEU A 36 0.05 -4.92 5.17
N SER A 37 0.97 -5.51 4.39
CA SER A 37 1.58 -6.82 4.68
C SER A 37 2.36 -6.86 5.99
N HIS A 38 2.91 -5.73 6.42
CA HIS A 38 3.67 -5.60 7.67
C HIS A 38 2.84 -5.03 8.82
N LYS A 39 1.54 -4.77 8.62
CA LYS A 39 0.64 -4.17 9.60
C LYS A 39 -0.27 -5.23 10.20
N ARG A 40 -0.19 -5.40 11.52
CA ARG A 40 -1.00 -6.40 12.26
C ARG A 40 -2.20 -5.76 12.94
N GLY A 41 -3.35 -6.39 12.79
CA GLY A 41 -4.59 -6.01 13.45
C GLY A 41 -5.41 -4.92 12.75
N VAL A 42 -6.69 -4.88 13.09
CA VAL A 42 -7.71 -3.99 12.52
C VAL A 42 -7.34 -2.51 12.71
N ASP A 43 -6.80 -2.13 13.88
CA ASP A 43 -6.48 -0.74 14.19
C ASP A 43 -5.43 -0.14 13.26
N GLN A 44 -4.40 -0.93 12.91
CA GLN A 44 -3.34 -0.49 12.01
C GLN A 44 -3.86 -0.31 10.58
N TRP A 45 -4.70 -1.23 10.12
CA TRP A 45 -5.34 -1.15 8.80
C TRP A 45 -6.32 0.04 8.75
N GLN A 46 -7.06 0.27 9.84
CA GLN A 46 -7.99 1.40 9.96
C GLN A 46 -7.26 2.74 9.90
N LYS A 47 -6.05 2.86 10.48
CA LYS A 47 -5.20 4.06 10.34
C LYS A 47 -4.79 4.31 8.89
N VAL A 48 -4.35 3.27 8.17
CA VAL A 48 -4.02 3.37 6.74
C VAL A 48 -5.23 3.83 5.94
N LYS A 49 -6.39 3.24 6.21
CA LYS A 49 -7.65 3.60 5.55
C LYS A 49 -8.00 5.07 5.76
N THR A 50 -7.92 5.55 7.01
CA THR A 50 -8.17 6.97 7.32
C THR A 50 -7.21 7.89 6.58
N HIS A 51 -5.90 7.56 6.53
CA HIS A 51 -4.91 8.34 5.79
C HIS A 51 -5.19 8.40 4.28
N LEU A 52 -5.53 7.25 3.67
CA LEU A 52 -5.87 7.17 2.26
C LEU A 52 -7.12 7.99 1.92
N TRP A 53 -8.15 7.92 2.77
CA TRP A 53 -9.43 8.60 2.55
C TRP A 53 -9.39 10.10 2.76
N GLN A 54 -8.50 10.60 3.61
CA GLN A 54 -8.29 12.04 3.78
C GLN A 54 -7.84 12.75 2.49
N HIS A 55 -7.23 12.01 1.56
CA HIS A 55 -6.68 12.56 0.31
C HIS A 55 -7.40 12.02 -0.93
N MET A 56 -8.60 11.46 -0.74
CA MET A 56 -9.41 10.99 -1.86
C MET A 56 -9.99 12.15 -2.68
N LYS A 57 -10.04 11.95 -4.00
CA LYS A 57 -10.70 12.85 -4.94
C LYS A 57 -11.70 12.04 -5.78
N ASN A 58 -12.91 12.56 -5.93
CA ASN A 58 -13.99 11.93 -6.71
C ASN A 58 -14.23 10.45 -6.35
N ASP A 59 -14.26 10.12 -5.06
CA ASP A 59 -14.50 8.75 -4.56
C ASP A 59 -13.49 7.67 -4.99
N SER A 60 -12.31 8.08 -5.48
CA SER A 60 -11.18 7.21 -5.79
C SER A 60 -9.89 7.66 -5.10
N VAL A 61 -9.04 6.68 -4.77
CA VAL A 61 -7.66 6.98 -4.34
C VAL A 61 -6.84 7.29 -5.59
N GLU A 62 -6.29 8.49 -5.69
CA GLU A 62 -5.31 8.79 -6.74
C GLU A 62 -4.10 7.88 -6.56
N ILE A 63 -3.66 7.22 -7.64
CA ILE A 63 -2.57 6.24 -7.54
C ILE A 63 -1.27 6.87 -7.02
N THR A 64 -1.02 8.12 -7.36
CA THR A 64 0.12 8.91 -6.85
C THR A 64 0.10 9.01 -5.33
N HIS A 65 -1.07 9.13 -4.71
CA HIS A 65 -1.20 9.22 -3.26
C HIS A 65 -0.88 7.91 -2.55
N ILE A 66 -1.42 6.78 -3.03
CA ILE A 66 -1.11 5.46 -2.44
C ILE A 66 0.36 5.06 -2.66
N LEU A 67 0.93 5.40 -3.82
CA LEU A 67 2.36 5.23 -4.07
C LEU A 67 3.20 6.08 -3.11
N SER A 68 2.83 7.34 -2.89
CA SER A 68 3.52 8.21 -1.93
C SER A 68 3.44 7.67 -0.50
N LEU A 69 2.27 7.19 -0.06
CA LEU A 69 2.12 6.56 1.25
C LEU A 69 2.96 5.29 1.38
N SER A 70 2.97 4.44 0.36
CA SER A 70 3.81 3.23 0.34
C SER A 70 5.29 3.57 0.43
N TYR A 71 5.76 4.56 -0.32
CA TYR A 71 7.13 5.06 -0.20
C TYR A 71 7.42 5.62 1.19
N ASN A 72 6.52 6.40 1.76
CA ASN A 72 6.70 7.00 3.09
C ASN A 72 6.73 5.97 4.23
N ASP A 73 6.06 4.82 4.06
CA ASP A 73 6.06 3.71 5.03
C ASP A 73 7.35 2.87 5.00
N LEU A 74 8.15 2.99 3.93
CA LEU A 74 9.46 2.31 3.85
C LEU A 74 10.42 2.81 4.94
N SER A 75 11.31 1.92 5.38
CA SER A 75 12.45 2.31 6.22
C SER A 75 13.36 3.29 5.48
N PHE A 76 14.19 4.01 6.23
CA PHE A 76 15.11 4.99 5.64
C PHE A 76 16.02 4.34 4.59
N GLU A 77 16.55 3.15 4.89
CA GLU A 77 17.43 2.38 4.01
C GLU A 77 16.72 1.98 2.72
N LEU A 78 15.48 1.47 2.83
CA LEU A 78 14.69 1.07 1.67
C LEU A 78 14.27 2.26 0.80
N LYS A 79 14.05 3.44 1.38
CA LYS A 79 13.83 4.68 0.61
C LYS A 79 15.05 5.02 -0.24
N GLN A 80 16.26 4.91 0.32
CA GLN A 80 17.49 5.15 -0.44
C GLN A 80 17.66 4.12 -1.57
N CYS A 81 17.43 2.83 -1.28
CA CYS A 81 17.44 1.78 -2.31
C CYS A 81 16.40 2.03 -3.41
N PHE A 82 15.20 2.49 -3.07
CA PHE A 82 14.17 2.81 -4.05
C PHE A 82 14.57 3.99 -4.95
N LEU A 83 15.13 5.05 -4.37
CA LEU A 83 15.56 6.23 -5.13
C LEU A 83 16.72 5.95 -6.09
N TYR A 84 17.56 4.95 -5.78
CA TYR A 84 18.62 4.50 -6.68
C TYR A 84 18.10 4.14 -8.07
N PHE A 85 16.89 3.57 -8.15
CA PHE A 85 16.26 3.22 -9.43
C PHE A 85 15.92 4.44 -10.31
N GLY A 86 15.82 5.65 -9.74
CA GLY A 86 15.56 6.88 -10.49
C GLY A 86 16.74 7.38 -11.34
N ILE A 87 17.91 6.74 -11.23
CA ILE A 87 19.11 7.07 -12.02
C ILE A 87 19.07 6.41 -13.42
N PHE A 88 18.38 5.28 -13.55
CA PHE A 88 18.24 4.55 -14.80
C PHE A 88 17.22 5.23 -15.73
N ARG A 89 17.30 4.98 -17.03
CA ARG A 89 16.32 5.49 -17.98
C ARG A 89 14.98 4.77 -17.80
N GLU A 90 13.90 5.43 -18.21
CA GLU A 90 12.58 4.82 -18.28
C GLU A 90 12.64 3.53 -19.11
N ASP A 91 12.04 2.46 -18.58
CA ASP A 91 12.01 1.10 -19.15
C ASP A 91 13.37 0.44 -19.40
N GLU A 92 14.44 0.93 -18.77
CA GLU A 92 15.75 0.28 -18.80
C GLU A 92 15.76 -0.98 -17.91
N MET A 93 16.26 -2.09 -18.46
CA MET A 93 16.48 -3.31 -17.70
C MET A 93 17.70 -3.16 -16.80
N ILE A 94 17.50 -3.24 -15.49
CA ILE A 94 18.58 -3.15 -14.52
C ILE A 94 19.19 -4.55 -14.35
N ASP A 95 20.49 -4.67 -14.60
CA ASP A 95 21.24 -5.90 -14.35
C ASP A 95 21.52 -6.01 -12.84
N THR A 96 20.89 -6.99 -12.19
CA THR A 96 20.95 -7.23 -10.72
C THR A 96 21.38 -8.64 -10.40
#